data_AF-L0AL63-F1
#
_entry.id   AF-L0AL63-F1
#
_cell.length_a   1.000
_cell.length_b   1.000
_cell.length_c   1.000
_cell.angle_alpha   90.00
_cell.angle_beta   90.00
_cell.angle_gamma   90.00
#
_symmetry.space_group_name_H-M   'P 1'
#
loop_
_entity.id
_entity.type
_entity.pdbx_description
1 polymer ?
#
loop_
_entity_poly.entity_id
_entity_poly.type
_entity_poly.pdbx_seq_one_letter_code
_entity_poly.pdbx_strand_id
1 'polypeptide(L)'
;MSEQEIDQTEQLQRVGIGLVLGGIVFGGLSFGVDALVGGIVLLVAGVAVWWREYRRELTIGIGLGIGVAGVVVLIETGADTGFSNNFLAAALVVGGVVDYLLAPAYGRLQDAGERTVGR
;
A
#
# COMPACT_ATOMS: atom_id res chain seq x y z
N MET A 1 -10.21 -11.26 -26.77
CA MET A 1 -9.37 -11.17 -25.55
C MET A 1 -10.31 -11.45 -24.40
N SER A 2 -10.12 -12.57 -23.70
CA SER A 2 -10.84 -12.78 -22.44
C SER A 2 -10.32 -11.74 -21.44
N GLU A 3 -11.20 -10.91 -20.90
CA GLU A 3 -10.89 -10.13 -19.70
C GLU A 3 -10.37 -11.12 -18.66
N GLN A 4 -9.06 -11.10 -18.39
CA GLN A 4 -8.53 -11.75 -17.21
C GLN A 4 -9.11 -10.94 -16.05
N GLU A 5 -10.14 -11.50 -15.42
CA GLU A 5 -10.75 -10.97 -14.21
C GLU A 5 -9.61 -10.80 -13.20
N ILE A 6 -9.24 -9.55 -12.94
CA ILE A 6 -8.15 -9.22 -12.02
C ILE A 6 -8.56 -9.77 -10.66
N ASP A 7 -7.78 -10.71 -10.13
CA ASP A 7 -8.01 -11.23 -8.79
C ASP A 7 -7.81 -10.10 -7.77
N GLN A 8 -8.94 -9.55 -7.31
CA GLN A 8 -8.97 -8.43 -6.38
C GLN A 8 -8.28 -8.80 -5.05
N THR A 9 -8.28 -10.08 -4.69
CA THR A 9 -7.57 -10.58 -3.50
C THR A 9 -6.06 -10.43 -3.67
N GLU A 10 -5.53 -10.87 -4.81
CA GLU A 10 -4.11 -10.74 -5.13
C GLU A 10 -3.69 -9.27 -5.19
N GLN A 11 -4.55 -8.42 -5.75
CA GLN A 11 -4.30 -6.99 -5.82
C GLN A 11 -4.19 -6.36 -4.42
N LEU A 12 -5.11 -6.68 -3.51
CA LEU A 12 -5.09 -6.15 -2.14
C LEU A 12 -3.90 -6.69 -1.34
N GLN A 13 -3.53 -7.96 -1.53
CA GLN A 13 -2.30 -8.52 -0.94
C GLN A 13 -1.06 -7.76 -1.38
N ARG A 14 -0.96 -7.44 -2.68
CA ARG A 14 0.16 -6.67 -3.23
C ARG A 14 0.19 -5.24 -2.68
N VAL A 15 -0.96 -4.60 -2.48
CA VAL A 15 -1.02 -3.30 -1.78
C VAL A 15 -0.49 -3.41 -0.36
N GLY A 16 -0.94 -4.41 0.40
CA GLY A 16 -0.44 -4.67 1.76
C GLY A 16 1.08 -4.86 1.79
N ILE A 17 1.63 -5.64 0.86
CA ILE A 17 3.08 -5.81 0.69
C ILE A 17 3.77 -4.47 0.40
N GLY A 18 3.23 -3.67 -0.53
CA GLY A 18 3.75 -2.35 -0.84
C GLY A 18 3.79 -1.43 0.38
N LEU A 19 2.77 -1.48 1.22
CA LEU A 19 2.65 -0.66 2.43
C LEU A 19 3.64 -1.11 3.51
N VAL A 20 3.86 -2.43 3.67
CA VAL A 20 4.94 -2.98 4.51
C VAL A 20 6.31 -2.51 4.04
N LEU A 21 6.60 -2.62 2.73
CA LEU A 21 7.87 -2.18 2.16
C LEU A 21 8.07 -0.67 2.36
N GLY A 22 7.02 0.13 2.13
CA GLY A 22 7.03 1.57 2.37
C GLY A 22 7.34 1.91 3.82
N GLY A 23 6.69 1.24 4.78
CA GLY A 23 6.94 1.43 6.21
C GLY A 23 8.36 1.06 6.64
N ILE A 24 8.90 -0.07 6.15
CA ILE A 24 10.28 -0.49 6.43
C ILE A 24 11.28 0.52 5.87
N VAL A 25 11.11 0.93 4.60
CA VAL A 25 12.00 1.90 3.94
C VAL A 25 11.94 3.23 4.66
N PHE A 26 10.75 3.72 5.03
CA PHE A 26 10.59 4.96 5.79
C PHE A 26 11.28 4.89 7.15
N GLY A 27 11.08 3.81 7.91
CA GLY A 27 11.73 3.60 9.20
C GLY A 27 13.26 3.58 9.10
N GLY A 28 13.81 3.10 7.98
CA GLY A 28 15.24 3.20 7.70
C GLY A 28 15.67 4.63 7.36
N LEU A 29 14.90 5.34 6.52
CA LEU A 29 15.19 6.72 6.11
C LEU A 29 15.11 7.71 7.28
N SER A 30 14.23 7.48 8.26
CA SER A 30 13.99 8.41 9.37
C SER A 30 15.19 8.61 10.31
N PHE A 31 16.26 7.82 10.19
CA PHE A 31 17.49 8.01 10.97
C PHE A 31 18.43 9.08 10.40
N GLY A 32 18.29 9.44 9.12
CA GLY A 32 19.23 10.34 8.46
C GLY A 32 18.61 11.28 7.43
N VAL A 33 17.30 11.18 7.20
CA VAL A 33 16.58 11.96 6.20
C VAL A 33 15.34 12.58 6.85
N ASP A 34 15.08 13.84 6.51
CA ASP A 34 13.88 14.55 6.92
C ASP A 34 12.60 13.83 6.46
N ALA A 35 11.56 13.83 7.30
CA ALA A 35 10.32 13.09 7.03
C ALA A 35 9.64 13.53 5.73
N LEU A 36 9.69 14.84 5.41
CA LEU A 36 9.15 15.37 4.16
C LEU A 36 9.88 14.80 2.94
N VAL A 37 11.21 14.77 3.00
CA VAL A 37 12.04 14.21 1.92
C VAL A 37 11.79 12.70 1.80
N GLY A 38 11.70 11.98 2.93
CA GLY A 38 11.36 10.55 2.95
C GLY A 38 10.00 10.26 2.32
N GLY A 39 8.98 11.06 2.64
CA GLY A 39 7.64 10.96 2.06
C GLY A 39 7.64 11.19 0.54
N ILE A 40 8.35 12.22 0.05
CA ILE A 40 8.49 12.49 -1.39
C ILE A 40 9.19 11.32 -2.09
N VAL A 41 10.29 10.81 -1.51
CA VAL A 41 11.03 9.68 -2.09
C VAL A 41 10.14 8.45 -2.21
N LEU A 42 9.38 8.12 -1.17
CA LEU A 42 8.42 7.01 -1.21
C LEU A 42 7.33 7.22 -2.25
N LEU A 43 6.77 8.43 -2.35
CA LEU A 43 5.73 8.74 -3.34
C LEU A 43 6.27 8.53 -4.77
N VAL A 44 7.44 9.09 -5.07
CA VAL A 44 8.07 8.96 -6.40
C VAL A 44 8.43 7.51 -6.69
N ALA A 45 8.98 6.78 -5.71
CA ALA A 45 9.29 5.36 -5.87
C ALA A 45 8.02 4.53 -6.11
N GLY A 46 6.95 4.80 -5.37
CA GLY A 46 5.65 4.16 -5.54
C GLY A 46 5.08 4.37 -6.94
N VAL A 47 5.09 5.61 -7.43
CA VAL A 47 4.66 5.94 -8.81
C VAL A 47 5.53 5.25 -9.85
N ALA A 48 6.86 5.20 -9.66
CA ALA A 48 7.77 4.53 -10.60
C ALA A 48 7.54 3.02 -10.65
N VAL A 49 7.33 2.37 -9.50
CA VAL A 49 7.01 0.94 -9.41
C VAL A 49 5.64 0.68 -10.03
N TRP A 50 4.63 1.49 -9.69
CA TRP A 50 3.28 1.40 -10.23
C TRP A 50 3.27 1.52 -11.76
N TRP A 51 4.00 2.48 -12.32
CA TRP A 51 4.15 2.65 -13.77
C TRP A 51 4.79 1.43 -14.44
N ARG A 52 5.76 0.80 -13.77
CA ARG A 52 6.41 -0.42 -14.24
C ARG A 52 5.47 -1.64 -14.16
N GLU A 53 4.65 -1.76 -13.12
CA GLU A 53 3.61 -2.78 -13.00
C GLU A 53 2.59 -2.62 -14.14
N TYR A 54 2.11 -1.39 -14.35
CA TYR A 54 1.16 -1.04 -15.40
C TYR A 54 1.67 -1.42 -16.80
N ARG A 55 2.93 -1.10 -17.13
CA ARG A 55 3.52 -1.47 -18.43
C ARG A 55 3.71 -2.96 -18.65
N ARG A 56 3.79 -3.76 -17.58
CA ARG A 56 4.06 -5.19 -17.66
C ARG A 56 2.80 -6.05 -17.60
N GLU A 57 1.62 -5.42 -17.63
CA GLU A 57 0.33 -6.11 -17.44
C GLU A 57 0.31 -6.95 -16.14
N LEU A 58 1.10 -6.55 -15.14
CA LEU A 58 1.11 -7.18 -13.83
C LEU A 58 -0.03 -6.62 -12.99
N THR A 59 -0.58 -7.44 -12.08
CA THR A 59 -1.53 -7.02 -11.05
C THR A 59 -0.98 -5.80 -10.30
N ILE A 60 -1.69 -4.67 -10.42
CA ILE A 60 -1.28 -3.35 -9.95
C ILE A 60 -1.46 -3.27 -8.43
N GLY A 61 -0.40 -3.21 -7.62
CA GLY A 61 -0.60 -3.19 -6.17
C GLY A 61 0.59 -2.74 -5.33
N ILE A 62 1.80 -3.24 -5.59
CA ILE A 62 2.94 -2.95 -4.72
C ILE A 62 3.33 -1.48 -4.83
N GLY A 63 3.38 -0.94 -6.06
CA GLY A 63 3.69 0.48 -6.27
C GLY A 63 2.67 1.40 -5.61
N LEU A 64 1.39 0.98 -5.62
CA LEU A 64 0.31 1.73 -4.99
C LEU A 64 0.47 1.75 -3.46
N GLY A 65 0.75 0.61 -2.83
CA GLY A 65 0.99 0.53 -1.38
C GLY A 65 2.19 1.38 -0.92
N ILE A 66 3.29 1.37 -1.69
CA ILE A 66 4.47 2.23 -1.42
C ILE A 66 4.10 3.71 -1.55
N GLY A 67 3.35 4.07 -2.60
CA GLY A 67 2.90 5.44 -2.83
C GLY A 67 2.00 5.95 -1.70
N VAL A 68 1.05 5.12 -1.25
CA VAL A 68 0.17 5.42 -0.11
C VAL A 68 0.98 5.66 1.16
N ALA A 69 1.99 4.82 1.44
CA ALA A 69 2.89 5.04 2.58
C ALA A 69 3.56 6.42 2.51
N GLY A 70 4.03 6.84 1.32
CA GLY A 70 4.58 8.18 1.10
C GLY A 70 3.58 9.30 1.36
N VAL A 71 2.34 9.16 0.89
CA VAL A 71 1.26 10.13 1.14
C VAL A 71 0.96 10.27 2.64
N VAL A 72 0.87 9.15 3.36
CA VAL A 72 0.60 9.14 4.80
C VAL A 72 1.69 9.91 5.57
N VAL A 73 2.95 9.70 5.20
CA VAL A 73 4.09 10.47 5.76
C VAL A 73 3.93 11.97 5.48
N LEU A 74 3.61 12.35 4.25
CA LEU A 74 3.45 13.77 3.89
C LEU A 74 2.28 14.43 4.61
N ILE A 75 1.17 13.71 4.81
CA ILE A 75 0.03 14.20 5.57
C ILE A 75 0.42 14.41 7.03
N GLU A 76 1.11 13.45 7.64
CA GLU A 76 1.57 13.56 9.03
C GLU A 76 2.46 14.80 9.19
N THR A 77 3.43 14.99 8.30
CA THR A 77 4.37 16.12 8.37
C THR A 77 3.68 17.46 8.10
N GLY A 78 2.67 17.50 7.24
CA GLY A 78 1.90 18.72 6.96
C GLY A 78 0.85 19.05 8.02
N ALA A 79 0.28 18.04 8.68
CA ALA A 79 -0.75 18.19 9.69
C ALA A 79 -0.17 18.33 11.12
N ASP A 80 1.12 18.06 11.30
CA ASP A 80 1.85 18.10 12.57
C ASP A 80 1.10 17.37 13.69
N THR A 81 0.70 16.13 13.40
CA THR A 81 -0.13 15.33 14.33
C THR A 81 0.60 14.89 15.60
N GLY A 82 1.92 15.10 15.68
CA GLY A 82 2.75 14.78 16.84
C GLY A 82 3.15 13.30 16.94
N PHE A 83 2.96 12.50 15.90
CA PHE A 83 3.42 11.12 15.89
C PHE A 83 4.92 11.05 15.63
N SER A 84 5.63 10.19 16.37
CA SER A 84 7.04 9.92 16.06
C SER A 84 7.17 9.17 14.72
N ASN A 85 8.23 9.46 13.94
CA ASN A 85 8.52 8.76 12.69
C ASN A 85 8.57 7.23 12.85
N ASN A 86 9.09 6.74 13.97
CA ASN A 86 9.15 5.31 14.27
C ASN A 86 7.76 4.70 14.49
N PHE A 87 6.87 5.42 15.18
CA PHE A 87 5.49 5.00 15.35
C PHE A 87 4.76 4.94 14.00
N LEU A 88 4.97 5.96 13.15
CA LEU A 88 4.37 6.00 11.83
C LEU A 88 4.87 4.85 10.94
N ALA A 89 6.18 4.58 10.94
CA ALA A 89 6.77 3.44 10.23
C ALA A 89 6.19 2.10 10.71
N ALA A 90 6.08 1.91 12.02
CA ALA A 90 5.48 0.72 12.60
C ALA A 90 3.99 0.59 12.23
N ALA A 91 3.23 1.69 12.26
CA ALA A 91 1.83 1.70 11.89
C ALA A 91 1.62 1.32 10.42
N LEU A 92 2.47 1.80 9.52
CA LEU A 92 2.48 1.38 8.11
C LEU A 92 2.76 -0.12 7.99
N VAL A 93 3.79 -0.63 8.65
CA VAL A 93 4.10 -2.08 8.60
C VAL A 93 2.93 -2.92 9.13
N VAL A 94 2.37 -2.57 10.29
CA VAL A 94 1.24 -3.29 10.87
C VAL A 94 0.02 -3.20 9.97
N GLY A 95 -0.30 -2.01 9.45
CA GLY A 95 -1.42 -1.80 8.51
C GLY A 95 -1.28 -2.66 7.26
N GLY A 96 -0.09 -2.69 6.66
CA GLY A 96 0.17 -3.50 5.46
C GLY A 96 0.08 -5.01 5.73
N VAL A 97 0.53 -5.48 6.90
CA VAL A 97 0.36 -6.88 7.32
C VAL A 97 -1.12 -7.21 7.52
N VAL A 98 -1.88 -6.32 8.16
CA VAL A 98 -3.32 -6.49 8.35
C VAL A 98 -4.03 -6.57 7.00
N ASP A 99 -3.76 -5.66 6.07
CA ASP A 99 -4.34 -5.67 4.73
C ASP A 99 -4.00 -6.96 3.97
N TYR A 100 -2.74 -7.40 4.03
CA TYR A 100 -2.31 -8.65 3.41
C TYR A 100 -3.07 -9.87 3.96
N LEU A 101 -3.24 -9.94 5.28
CA LEU A 101 -3.93 -11.06 5.95
C LEU A 101 -5.45 -11.02 5.75
N LEU A 102 -6.04 -9.82 5.62
CA LEU A 102 -7.47 -9.66 5.43
C LEU A 102 -7.91 -9.81 3.98
N ALA A 103 -7.02 -9.65 3.01
CA ALA A 103 -7.37 -9.79 1.59
C ALA A 103 -8.14 -11.07 1.23
N PRO A 104 -7.75 -12.28 1.69
CA PRO A 104 -8.54 -13.48 1.43
C PRO A 104 -9.93 -13.47 2.06
N ALA A 105 -10.10 -12.76 3.19
CA ALA A 105 -11.40 -12.61 3.83
C ALA A 105 -12.32 -11.68 3.02
N TYR A 106 -11.76 -10.61 2.42
CA TYR A 106 -12.48 -9.73 1.50
C TYR A 106 -13.00 -10.49 0.28
N GLY A 107 -12.17 -11.32 -0.36
CA GLY A 107 -12.60 -12.14 -1.50
C GLY A 107 -13.80 -13.04 -1.16
N ARG A 108 -13.79 -13.68 0.02
CA ARG A 108 -14.92 -14.53 0.46
C ARG A 108 -16.21 -13.74 0.73
N LEU A 109 -16.10 -12.51 1.22
CA LEU A 109 -17.25 -11.64 1.45
C LEU A 109 -17.86 -11.16 0.14
N GLN A 110 -17.02 -10.85 -0.85
CA GLN A 110 -17.44 -10.46 -2.19
C GLN A 110 -18.18 -11.60 -2.89
N ASP A 111 -17.63 -12.82 -2.87
CA ASP A 111 -18.27 -14.02 -3.39
C ASP A 111 -19.64 -14.28 -2.74
N ALA A 112 -19.77 -14.02 -1.44
CA ALA A 112 -21.02 -14.19 -0.72
C ALA A 112 -22.06 -13.12 -1.09
N GLY A 113 -21.61 -11.88 -1.31
CA GLY A 113 -22.46 -10.78 -1.76
C GLY A 113 -23.03 -11.02 -3.16
N GLU A 114 -22.19 -11.45 -4.11
CA GLU A 114 -22.61 -11.72 -5.49
C GLU A 114 -23.65 -12.85 -5.59
N ARG A 115 -23.50 -13.90 -4.77
CA ARG A 115 -24.50 -14.99 -4.67
C ARG A 115 -25.83 -14.54 -4.08
N THR A 116 -25.86 -13.44 -3.34
CA THR A 116 -27.06 -12.90 -2.69
C THR A 116 -27.79 -11.92 -3.59
N VAL A 117 -27.05 -11.14 -4.40
CA VAL A 117 -27.61 -10.17 -5.38
C VAL A 117 -28.08 -10.87 -6.67
N GLY A 118 -27.50 -12.03 -7.00
CA GLY A 118 -27.91 -12.84 -8.16
C GLY A 118 -29.19 -13.67 -7.98
N ARG A 119 -29.94 -13.48 -6.89
CA ARG A 119 -31.26 -14.07 -6.64
C ARG A 119 -32.33 -12.98 -6.60
#